data_AF-A0A395XAC4-F1
#
_entry.id   AF-A0A395XAC4-F1
#
_cell.length_a   1.000
_cell.length_b   1.000
_cell.length_c   1.000
_cell.angle_alpha   90.00
_cell.angle_beta   90.00
_cell.angle_gamma   90.00
#
_symmetry.space_group_name_H-M   'P 1'
#
loop_
_entity.id
_entity.type
_entity.pdbx_description
1 polymer ?
#
loop_
_entity_poly.entity_id
_entity_poly.type
_entity_poly.pdbx_seq_one_letter_code
_entity_poly.pdbx_strand_id
1 'polypeptide(L)'
;MKKISAHSKTSLFLMEMIFVLLFLALSSAACIRIFAAAKNNHIQAQEWRHIQTLTTSVGEILEDSDGTAKSFVSLFPDGQIQDNLIEWYYDSSWQLCSDSQAFYKMELTLHETTNPRQGTLTFYHATNDIQIYTIDLVFPIIENSDKEASS
;
A
#
# COMPACT_ATOMS: atom_id res chain seq x y z
N MET A 1 77.78 24.53 1.10
CA MET A 1 76.54 23.87 0.64
C MET A 1 75.57 23.80 1.82
N LYS A 2 74.53 24.63 1.83
CA LYS A 2 73.56 24.69 2.94
C LYS A 2 72.42 23.70 2.62
N LYS A 3 72.28 22.62 3.40
CA LYS A 3 71.17 21.67 3.27
C LYS A 3 69.88 22.37 3.65
N ILE A 4 68.97 22.52 2.68
CA ILE A 4 67.60 22.97 2.91
C ILE A 4 66.79 21.74 3.32
N SER A 5 66.60 21.54 4.62
CA SER A 5 65.60 20.59 5.13
C SER A 5 64.25 21.31 5.23
N ALA A 6 63.54 21.44 4.11
CA ALA A 6 62.15 21.88 4.10
C ALA A 6 61.24 20.68 4.42
N HIS A 7 61.07 20.37 5.70
CA HIS A 7 60.15 19.33 6.15
C HIS A 7 58.70 19.84 6.07
N SER A 8 58.09 19.68 4.88
CA SER A 8 56.72 19.24 4.61
C SER A 8 55.55 19.81 5.44
N LYS A 9 55.35 21.14 5.50
CA LYS A 9 54.06 21.74 5.93
C LYS A 9 52.86 21.29 5.07
N THR A 10 53.12 20.88 3.83
CA THR A 10 52.15 20.31 2.89
C THR A 10 51.67 18.91 3.27
N SER A 11 52.46 18.11 3.99
CA SER A 11 52.07 16.74 4.38
C SER A 11 50.99 16.72 5.46
N LEU A 12 51.00 17.72 6.36
CA LEU A 12 50.01 17.82 7.45
C LEU A 12 48.63 18.19 6.90
N PHE A 13 48.59 19.19 6.00
CA PHE A 13 47.36 19.62 5.31
C PHE A 13 46.79 18.50 4.43
N LEU A 14 47.66 17.75 3.74
CA LEU A 14 47.25 16.64 2.90
C LEU A 14 46.67 15.48 3.73
N MET A 15 47.27 15.17 4.89
CA MET A 15 46.75 14.15 5.81
C MET A 15 45.37 14.51 6.38
N GLU A 16 45.19 15.76 6.80
CA GLU A 16 43.89 16.26 7.29
C GLU A 16 42.82 16.19 6.20
N MET A 17 43.15 16.61 4.98
CA MET A 17 42.22 16.54 3.84
C MET A 17 41.86 15.09 3.50
N ILE A 18 42.81 14.13 3.57
CA ILE A 18 42.51 12.70 3.39
C ILE A 18 41.53 12.22 4.45
N PHE A 19 41.73 12.55 5.73
CA PHE A 19 40.78 12.13 6.77
C PHE A 19 39.39 12.71 6.55
N VAL A 20 39.27 13.99 6.22
CA VAL A 20 37.97 14.62 5.90
C VAL A 20 37.29 13.91 4.73
N LEU A 21 38.01 13.60 3.67
CA LEU A 21 37.47 12.87 2.52
C LEU A 21 37.09 11.43 2.87
N LEU A 22 37.84 10.75 3.74
CA LEU A 22 37.50 9.41 4.21
C LEU A 22 36.22 9.41 5.04
N PHE A 23 36.07 10.35 5.98
CA PHE A 23 34.83 10.49 6.74
C PHE A 23 33.65 10.89 5.84
N LEU A 24 33.86 11.84 4.92
CA LEU A 24 32.84 12.24 3.96
C LEU A 24 32.41 11.07 3.07
N ALA A 25 33.36 10.26 2.60
CA ALA A 25 33.08 9.08 1.78
C ALA A 25 32.31 8.02 2.58
N LEU A 26 32.71 7.75 3.83
CA LEU A 26 32.04 6.80 4.70
C LEU A 26 30.60 7.24 5.03
N SER A 27 30.43 8.53 5.38
CA SER A 27 29.11 9.12 5.61
C SER A 27 28.25 9.06 4.36
N SER A 28 28.78 9.41 3.18
CA SER A 28 28.04 9.34 1.91
C SER A 28 27.58 7.92 1.58
N ALA A 29 28.45 6.92 1.78
CA ALA A 29 28.09 5.52 1.58
C ALA A 29 26.96 5.08 2.54
N ALA A 30 27.02 5.48 3.82
CA ALA A 30 25.95 5.21 4.78
C ALA A 30 24.63 5.89 4.36
N CYS A 31 24.68 7.16 3.93
CA CYS A 31 23.51 7.91 3.47
C CYS A 31 22.84 7.25 2.25
N ILE A 32 23.61 6.76 1.27
CA ILE A 32 23.05 6.06 0.10
C ILE A 32 22.30 4.79 0.52
N ARG A 33 22.86 4.02 1.47
CA ARG A 33 22.20 2.80 1.97
C ARG A 33 20.90 3.13 2.70
N ILE A 34 20.90 4.16 3.53
CA ILE A 34 19.70 4.63 4.23
C ILE A 34 18.66 5.10 3.22
N PHE A 35 19.06 5.84 2.19
CA PHE A 35 18.15 6.32 1.15
C PHE A 35 17.56 5.17 0.33
N ALA A 36 18.37 4.17 -0.04
CA ALA A 36 17.89 2.97 -0.73
C ALA A 36 16.86 2.20 0.11
N ALA A 37 17.12 2.03 1.42
CA ALA A 37 16.18 1.42 2.34
C ALA A 37 14.90 2.25 2.49
N ALA A 38 15.02 3.58 2.61
CA ALA A 38 13.89 4.49 2.71
C ALA A 38 13.01 4.47 1.45
N LYS A 39 13.61 4.37 0.26
CA LYS A 39 12.88 4.23 -0.99
C LYS A 39 12.05 2.95 -1.02
N ASN A 40 12.62 1.82 -0.60
CA ASN A 40 11.87 0.55 -0.54
C ASN A 40 10.71 0.62 0.45
N ASN A 41 10.94 1.20 1.63
CA ASN A 41 9.89 1.43 2.63
C ASN A 41 8.81 2.38 2.12
N HIS A 42 9.17 3.39 1.33
CA HIS A 42 8.22 4.31 0.72
C HIS A 42 7.28 3.60 -0.26
N ILE A 43 7.82 2.73 -1.13
CA ILE A 43 7.03 1.94 -2.08
C ILE A 43 6.05 1.02 -1.33
N GLN A 44 6.53 0.28 -0.34
CA GLN A 44 5.66 -0.56 0.49
C GLN A 44 4.59 0.26 1.22
N ALA A 45 4.96 1.39 1.82
CA ALA A 45 4.01 2.26 2.51
C ALA A 45 2.97 2.84 1.55
N GLN A 46 3.31 3.06 0.27
CA GLN A 46 2.34 3.50 -0.73
C GLN A 46 1.33 2.37 -1.04
N GLU A 47 1.80 1.15 -1.27
CA GLU A 47 0.95 -0.04 -1.46
C GLU A 47 -0.02 -0.23 -0.29
N TRP A 48 0.48 -0.20 0.96
CA TRP A 48 -0.35 -0.30 2.15
C TRP A 48 -1.40 0.81 2.25
N ARG A 49 -1.07 2.04 1.87
CA ARG A 49 -2.05 3.15 1.86
C ARG A 49 -3.16 2.88 0.86
N HIS A 50 -2.85 2.40 -0.34
CA HIS A 50 -3.87 2.09 -1.34
C HIS A 50 -4.77 0.95 -0.87
N ILE A 51 -4.19 -0.13 -0.34
CA ILE A 51 -4.95 -1.25 0.25
C ILE A 51 -5.87 -0.75 1.36
N GLN A 52 -5.37 0.09 2.26
CA GLN A 52 -6.17 0.66 3.34
C GLN A 52 -7.31 1.53 2.80
N THR A 53 -7.05 2.44 1.86
CA THR A 53 -8.08 3.30 1.27
C THR A 53 -9.16 2.48 0.57
N LEU A 54 -8.77 1.47 -0.22
CA LEU A 54 -9.71 0.58 -0.91
C LEU A 54 -10.52 -0.26 0.09
N THR A 55 -9.86 -0.81 1.12
CA THR A 55 -10.53 -1.57 2.18
C THR A 55 -11.55 -0.71 2.93
N THR A 56 -11.20 0.53 3.28
CA THR A 56 -12.13 1.46 3.93
C THR A 56 -13.31 1.78 3.02
N SER A 57 -13.06 2.10 1.74
CA SER A 57 -14.14 2.40 0.79
C SER A 57 -15.06 1.20 0.57
N VAL A 58 -14.50 -0.01 0.44
CA VAL A 58 -15.29 -1.25 0.32
C VAL A 58 -16.09 -1.51 1.59
N GLY A 59 -15.50 -1.27 2.76
CA GLY A 59 -16.19 -1.41 4.05
C GLY A 59 -17.38 -0.46 4.19
N GLU A 60 -17.17 0.83 3.87
CA GLU A 60 -18.24 1.85 3.90
C GLU A 60 -19.38 1.49 2.94
N ILE A 61 -19.05 1.03 1.73
CA ILE A 61 -20.05 0.62 0.74
C ILE A 61 -20.75 -0.67 1.18
N LEU A 62 -20.04 -1.63 1.77
CA LEU A 62 -20.63 -2.87 2.27
C LEU A 62 -21.61 -2.59 3.42
N GLU A 63 -21.27 -1.63 4.29
CA GLU A 63 -22.12 -1.18 5.39
C GLU A 63 -23.43 -0.57 4.87
N ASP A 64 -23.39 0.23 3.81
CA ASP A 64 -24.58 0.89 3.23
C ASP A 64 -25.36 -0.01 2.23
N SER A 65 -24.67 -0.92 1.54
CA SER A 65 -25.25 -1.77 0.50
C SER A 65 -26.26 -2.79 1.03
N ASP A 66 -27.24 -3.19 0.22
CA ASP A 66 -28.21 -4.23 0.56
C ASP A 66 -27.62 -5.66 0.68
N GLY A 67 -26.30 -5.83 0.56
CA GLY A 67 -25.61 -7.12 0.57
C GLY A 67 -25.55 -7.83 -0.79
N THR A 68 -26.09 -7.23 -1.85
CA THR A 68 -26.07 -7.82 -3.20
C THR A 68 -24.93 -7.26 -4.04
N ALA A 69 -24.23 -8.12 -4.80
CA ALA A 69 -23.14 -7.72 -5.71
C ALA A 69 -23.55 -6.61 -6.72
N LYS A 70 -24.81 -6.63 -7.18
CA LYS A 70 -25.34 -5.60 -8.10
C LYS A 70 -25.44 -4.21 -7.46
N SER A 71 -25.88 -4.15 -6.21
CA SER A 71 -25.96 -2.89 -5.46
C SER A 71 -24.57 -2.36 -5.19
N PHE A 72 -23.64 -3.27 -4.85
CA PHE A 72 -22.24 -2.94 -4.62
C PHE A 72 -21.58 -2.29 -5.84
N VAL A 73 -21.70 -2.88 -7.04
CA VAL A 73 -21.09 -2.33 -8.27
C VAL A 73 -21.73 -1.01 -8.71
N SER A 74 -22.97 -0.72 -8.29
CA SER A 74 -23.57 0.60 -8.55
C SER A 74 -22.88 1.74 -7.78
N LEU A 75 -22.34 1.43 -6.59
CA LEU A 75 -21.64 2.37 -5.71
C LEU A 75 -20.13 2.35 -5.94
N PHE A 76 -19.59 1.20 -6.36
CA PHE A 76 -18.18 1.02 -6.71
C PHE A 76 -18.06 0.44 -8.13
N PRO A 77 -18.07 1.31 -9.17
CA PRO A 77 -18.08 0.86 -10.56
C PRO A 77 -16.77 0.16 -10.97
N ASP A 78 -16.73 -0.34 -12.21
CA ASP A 78 -15.58 -1.01 -12.83
C ASP A 78 -15.25 -2.43 -12.30
N GLY A 79 -16.04 -2.94 -11.36
CA GLY A 79 -15.94 -4.30 -10.85
C GLY A 79 -16.55 -5.33 -11.80
N GLN A 80 -15.79 -6.39 -12.11
CA GLN A 80 -16.29 -7.54 -12.86
C GLN A 80 -17.00 -8.50 -11.89
N ILE A 81 -18.31 -8.71 -12.09
CA ILE A 81 -19.11 -9.59 -11.23
C ILE A 81 -19.07 -11.01 -11.75
N GLN A 82 -18.64 -11.95 -10.91
CA GLN A 82 -18.74 -13.39 -11.08
C GLN A 82 -19.57 -13.96 -9.92
N ASP A 83 -20.89 -14.02 -10.10
CA ASP A 83 -21.86 -14.41 -9.06
C ASP A 83 -21.77 -13.52 -7.80
N ASN A 84 -21.09 -14.02 -6.75
CA ASN A 84 -20.88 -13.33 -5.47
C ASN A 84 -19.45 -12.79 -5.31
N LEU A 85 -18.59 -13.05 -6.29
CA LEU A 85 -17.23 -12.52 -6.36
C LEU A 85 -17.24 -11.28 -7.25
N ILE A 86 -16.56 -10.23 -6.81
CA ILE A 86 -16.36 -9.02 -7.59
C ILE A 86 -14.86 -8.75 -7.69
N GLU A 87 -14.37 -8.55 -8.90
CA GLU A 87 -12.94 -8.39 -9.18
C GLU A 87 -12.64 -7.01 -9.77
N TRP A 88 -11.54 -6.41 -9.30
CA TRP A 88 -10.97 -5.19 -9.85
C TRP A 88 -9.49 -5.39 -10.15
N TYR A 89 -9.05 -4.81 -11.26
CA TYR A 89 -7.70 -4.94 -11.77
C TYR A 89 -7.05 -3.56 -11.79
N TYR A 90 -5.84 -3.46 -11.24
CA TYR A 90 -5.09 -2.22 -11.16
C TYR A 90 -3.70 -2.37 -11.74
N ASP A 91 -3.21 -1.31 -12.39
CA ASP A 91 -1.84 -1.23 -12.90
C ASP A 91 -0.82 -1.00 -11.77
N SER A 92 0.47 -0.88 -12.10
CA SER A 92 1.52 -0.59 -11.11
C SER A 92 1.38 0.75 -10.38
N SER A 93 0.52 1.63 -10.89
CA SER A 93 0.23 2.96 -10.35
C SER A 93 -1.09 3.00 -9.55
N TRP A 94 -1.71 1.84 -9.29
CA TRP A 94 -3.02 1.72 -8.64
C TRP A 94 -4.17 2.38 -9.41
N GLN A 95 -4.07 2.45 -10.74
CA GLN A 95 -5.15 2.91 -11.61
C GLN A 95 -5.90 1.72 -12.19
N LEU A 96 -7.22 1.83 -12.31
CA LEU A 96 -8.07 0.80 -12.89
C LEU A 96 -7.63 0.48 -14.33
N CYS A 97 -7.50 -0.80 -14.62
CA CYS A 97 -7.05 -1.29 -15.93
C CYS A 97 -7.74 -2.61 -16.30
N SER A 98 -7.50 -3.10 -17.51
CA SER A 98 -7.94 -4.44 -17.91
C SER A 98 -7.06 -5.53 -17.28
N ASP A 99 -7.61 -6.73 -17.08
CA ASP A 99 -6.89 -7.93 -16.60
C ASP A 99 -5.53 -8.15 -17.32
N SER A 100 -5.49 -7.99 -18.64
CA SER A 100 -4.25 -8.16 -19.43
C SER A 100 -3.07 -7.25 -19.06
N GLN A 101 -3.34 -6.12 -18.38
CA GLN A 101 -2.35 -5.15 -17.94
C GLN A 101 -2.25 -5.06 -16.41
N ALA A 102 -2.94 -5.95 -15.70
CA ALA A 102 -3.04 -5.89 -14.26
C ALA A 102 -1.70 -6.20 -13.59
N PHE A 103 -1.33 -5.36 -12.63
CA PHE A 103 -0.24 -5.61 -11.70
C PHE A 103 -0.76 -6.01 -10.31
N TYR A 104 -1.92 -5.46 -9.93
CA TYR A 104 -2.64 -5.77 -8.71
C TYR A 104 -4.07 -6.22 -9.03
N LYS A 105 -4.59 -7.12 -8.20
CA LYS A 105 -5.97 -7.61 -8.28
C LYS A 105 -6.61 -7.48 -6.90
N MET A 106 -7.84 -6.98 -6.85
CA MET A 106 -8.67 -6.89 -5.66
C MET A 106 -9.92 -7.75 -5.88
N GLU A 107 -10.21 -8.61 -4.92
CA GLU A 107 -11.32 -9.56 -4.96
C GLU A 107 -12.20 -9.36 -3.73
N LEU A 108 -13.48 -9.11 -3.94
CA LEU A 108 -14.49 -9.06 -2.88
C LEU A 108 -15.44 -10.24 -3.05
N THR A 109 -15.43 -11.16 -2.08
CA THR A 109 -16.41 -12.25 -2.00
C THR A 109 -17.50 -11.86 -1.03
N LEU A 110 -18.73 -11.68 -1.50
CA LEU A 110 -19.89 -11.43 -0.66
C LEU A 110 -20.46 -12.75 -0.14
N HIS A 111 -20.66 -12.83 1.18
CA HIS A 111 -21.24 -14.01 1.81
C HIS A 111 -22.75 -13.83 1.88
N GLU A 112 -23.52 -14.80 1.37
CA GLU A 112 -24.99 -14.79 1.44
C GLU A 112 -25.49 -15.10 2.85
N THR A 113 -25.30 -14.15 3.77
CA THR A 113 -25.92 -14.19 5.10
C THR A 113 -26.88 -13.03 5.25
N THR A 114 -28.15 -13.34 5.53
CA THR A 114 -29.22 -12.34 5.70
C THR A 114 -28.93 -11.35 6.82
N ASN A 115 -28.13 -11.75 7.82
CA ASN A 115 -27.58 -10.91 8.89
C ASN A 115 -26.49 -11.71 9.64
N PRO A 116 -25.27 -11.18 9.90
CA PRO A 116 -24.72 -9.88 9.47
C PRO A 116 -24.31 -9.83 8.00
N ARG A 117 -24.11 -8.62 7.46
CA ARG A 117 -23.52 -8.40 6.13
C ARG A 117 -22.04 -8.76 6.23
N GLN A 118 -21.62 -9.73 5.43
CA GLN A 118 -20.26 -10.26 5.47
C GLN A 118 -19.66 -10.31 4.08
N GLY A 119 -18.37 -9.97 4.00
CA GLY A 119 -17.60 -10.17 2.79
C GLY A 119 -16.12 -10.28 3.10
N THR A 120 -15.43 -11.11 2.33
CA THR A 120 -13.97 -11.26 2.41
C THR A 120 -13.36 -10.44 1.28
N LEU A 121 -12.48 -9.51 1.63
CA LEU A 121 -11.72 -8.69 0.69
C LEU A 121 -10.28 -9.17 0.66
N THR A 122 -9.80 -9.52 -0.53
CA THR A 122 -8.45 -10.05 -0.73
C THR A 122 -7.72 -9.28 -1.83
N PHE A 123 -6.45 -8.99 -1.60
CA PHE A 123 -5.57 -8.29 -2.53
C PHE A 123 -4.45 -9.23 -2.97
N TYR A 124 -4.17 -9.23 -4.28
CA TYR A 124 -3.13 -10.06 -4.90
C TYR A 124 -2.25 -9.23 -5.82
N HIS A 125 -1.02 -9.69 -6.00
CA HIS A 125 -0.22 -9.33 -7.16
C HIS A 125 -0.71 -10.14 -8.37
N ALA A 126 -1.28 -9.48 -9.38
CA ALA A 126 -1.83 -10.15 -10.56
C ALA A 126 -0.75 -10.90 -11.38
N THR A 127 0.50 -10.45 -11.34
CA THR A 127 1.60 -11.05 -12.13
C THR A 127 2.00 -12.46 -11.71
N ASN A 128 1.79 -12.82 -10.44
CA ASN A 128 2.24 -14.08 -9.86
C ASN A 128 1.20 -14.73 -8.94
N ASP A 129 0.00 -14.14 -8.87
CA ASP A 129 -1.13 -14.54 -8.04
C ASP A 129 -0.76 -14.72 -6.56
N ILE A 130 0.22 -13.94 -6.07
CA ILE A 130 0.62 -13.97 -4.67
C ILE A 130 -0.30 -13.04 -3.88
N GLN A 131 -0.95 -13.61 -2.86
CA GLN A 131 -1.76 -12.85 -1.91
C GLN A 131 -0.91 -11.86 -1.12
N ILE A 132 -1.32 -10.59 -1.13
CA ILE A 132 -0.69 -9.50 -0.39
C ILE A 132 -1.36 -9.35 0.97
N TYR A 133 -2.69 -9.31 0.98
CA TYR A 133 -3.48 -9.01 2.16
C TYR A 133 -4.89 -9.60 2.04
N THR A 134 -5.48 -10.00 3.16
CA THR A 134 -6.88 -10.43 3.23
C THR A 134 -7.51 -9.93 4.51
N ILE A 135 -8.77 -9.53 4.44
CA ILE A 135 -9.56 -9.08 5.58
C ILE A 135 -11.01 -9.53 5.44
N ASP A 136 -11.58 -10.01 6.54
CA ASP A 136 -13.01 -10.29 6.64
C ASP A 136 -13.72 -9.06 7.19
N LEU A 137 -14.68 -8.56 6.43
CA LEU A 137 -15.53 -7.44 6.79
C LEU A 137 -16.87 -8.00 7.29
N VAL A 138 -17.25 -7.61 8.51
CA VAL A 138 -18.49 -8.04 9.15
C VAL A 138 -19.19 -6.83 9.74
N PHE A 139 -20.37 -6.51 9.19
CA PHE A 139 -21.18 -5.40 9.65
C PHE A 139 -22.52 -5.93 10.21
N PRO A 140 -22.80 -5.69 11.50
CA PRO A 140 -24.09 -6.02 12.07
C PRO A 140 -25.17 -5.08 11.53
N ILE A 141 -26.31 -5.62 11.09
CA ILE A 141 -27.45 -4.79 10.73
C ILE A 141 -28.11 -4.34 12.04
N ILE A 142 -27.99 -3.05 12.37
CA ILE A 142 -28.72 -2.45 13.49
C ILE A 142 -30.14 -2.18 12.99
N GLU A 143 -31.07 -3.09 13.29
CA GLU A 143 -32.50 -2.77 13.20
C GLU A 143 -32.79 -1.66 14.22
N ASN A 144 -32.99 -0.43 13.73
CA ASN A 144 -33.60 0.61 14.54
C ASN A 144 -35.04 0.18 14.81
N SER A 145 -35.25 -0.54 15.90
CA SER A 145 -36.58 -0.79 16.42
C SER A 145 -37.19 0.55 16.80
N ASP A 146 -38.23 0.94 16.08
CA ASP A 146 -39.08 2.08 16.36
C ASP A 146 -39.39 2.19 17.85
N LYS A 147 -38.84 3.22 18.49
CA LYS A 147 -39.44 3.84 19.67
C LYS A 147 -39.68 5.33 19.41
N GLU A 148 -40.33 5.63 18.29
CA GLU A 148 -41.37 6.65 18.30
C GLU A 148 -42.61 6.08 19.00
N ALA A 149 -42.51 5.85 20.31
CA ALA A 149 -43.69 5.70 21.14
C ALA A 149 -44.23 7.11 21.39
N SER A 150 -45.21 7.47 20.55
CA SER A 150 -46.18 8.55 20.75
C SER A 150 -46.54 8.77 22.23
N SER A 151 -46.40 10.00 22.72
CA SER A 151 -47.42 10.78 23.48
C SER A 151 -46.81 12.06 24.03
#